data_AF-A0A351D051-F1
#
_entry.id   AF-A0A351D051-F1
#
_cell.length_a   1.000
_cell.length_b   1.000
_cell.length_c   1.000
_cell.angle_alpha   90.00
_cell.angle_beta   90.00
_cell.angle_gamma   90.00
#
_symmetry.space_group_name_H-M   'P 1'
#
loop_
_entity.id
_entity.type
_entity.pdbx_description
1 polymer ?
#
loop_
_entity_poly.entity_id
_entity_poly.type
_entity_poly.pdbx_seq_one_letter_code
_entity_poly.pdbx_strand_id
1 'polypeptide(L)'
;MVYAADTGAVLHEIQTGSSILAAPLSYTVDGEQYIAVMAGYGGGPFAYYPVGSAVEKYGNEGRLIAFKLGGVSVPLPVEVPKLGPIPEPPIISSASGETLERGKAIFEKACGECHWNTNGGYPDLRRMTASVHSIFNEIVLDGVYEPLGMAGFSDILSLDQMDDIYQYLLKISHEAYLEDHAQASAG
;
A
#
# COMPACT_ATOMS: atom_id res chain seq x y z
N MET A 1 -18.48 0.41 -14.36
CA MET A 1 -19.87 0.63 -14.82
C MET A 1 -19.83 1.19 -16.24
N VAL A 2 -20.86 0.91 -17.03
CA VAL A 2 -21.07 1.46 -18.39
C VAL A 2 -22.35 2.29 -18.33
N TYR A 3 -22.30 3.52 -18.84
CA TYR A 3 -23.39 4.49 -18.74
C TYR A 3 -23.90 4.92 -20.10
N ALA A 4 -25.17 5.26 -20.18
CA ALA A 4 -25.74 5.97 -21.32
C ALA A 4 -25.18 7.39 -21.36
N ALA A 5 -24.70 7.81 -22.54
CA ALA A 5 -23.99 9.09 -22.68
C ALA A 5 -24.88 10.33 -22.50
N ASP A 6 -26.18 10.20 -22.78
CA ASP A 6 -27.17 11.27 -22.74
C ASP A 6 -27.80 11.49 -21.36
N THR A 7 -27.98 10.41 -20.60
CA THR A 7 -28.74 10.39 -19.35
C THR A 7 -27.90 10.04 -18.13
N GLY A 8 -26.73 9.44 -18.32
CA GLY A 8 -25.92 8.88 -17.24
C GLY A 8 -26.55 7.64 -16.60
N ALA A 9 -27.59 7.04 -17.20
CA ALA A 9 -28.19 5.81 -16.69
C ALA A 9 -27.19 4.65 -16.75
N VAL A 10 -27.11 3.83 -15.69
CA VAL A 10 -26.28 2.62 -15.70
C VAL A 10 -26.89 1.63 -16.68
N LEU A 11 -26.14 1.29 -17.73
CA LEU A 11 -26.51 0.28 -18.73
C LEU A 11 -25.98 -1.10 -18.35
N HIS A 12 -24.77 -1.14 -17.78
CA HIS A 12 -24.15 -2.39 -17.41
C HIS A 12 -23.13 -2.22 -16.29
N GLU A 13 -22.98 -3.27 -15.48
CA GLU A 13 -21.96 -3.38 -14.44
C GLU A 13 -21.13 -4.63 -14.68
N ILE A 14 -19.81 -4.48 -14.65
CA ILE A 14 -18.87 -5.57 -14.90
C ILE A 14 -17.94 -5.65 -13.69
N GLN A 15 -17.92 -6.81 -13.03
CA GLN A 15 -16.99 -7.07 -11.95
C GLN A 15 -15.66 -7.54 -12.53
N THR A 16 -14.62 -6.73 -12.35
CA THR A 16 -13.28 -6.99 -12.91
C THR A 16 -12.35 -7.67 -11.92
N GLY A 17 -12.64 -7.55 -10.61
CA GLY A 17 -11.73 -7.96 -9.54
C GLY A 17 -10.46 -7.12 -9.47
N SER A 18 -10.42 -5.96 -10.14
CA SER A 18 -9.28 -5.06 -10.17
C SER A 18 -9.75 -3.62 -10.10
N SER A 19 -9.13 -2.81 -9.26
CA SER A 19 -9.36 -1.36 -9.23
C SER A 19 -8.86 -0.73 -10.53
N ILE A 20 -9.60 0.22 -11.09
CA ILE A 20 -9.29 0.84 -12.38
C ILE A 20 -9.23 2.36 -12.19
N LEU A 21 -8.08 2.97 -12.45
CA LEU A 21 -7.93 4.42 -12.56
C LEU A 21 -7.72 4.89 -14.01
N ALA A 22 -7.09 4.07 -14.84
CA ALA A 22 -6.80 4.45 -16.22
C ALA A 22 -8.09 4.61 -17.03
N ALA A 23 -8.08 5.56 -17.97
CA ALA A 23 -9.17 5.70 -18.92
C ALA A 23 -9.21 4.46 -19.86
N PRO A 24 -10.41 3.93 -20.18
CA PRO A 24 -10.53 2.91 -21.19
C PRO A 24 -10.34 3.49 -22.59
N LEU A 25 -10.01 2.64 -23.56
CA LEU A 25 -9.95 2.98 -24.98
C LEU A 25 -10.76 1.99 -25.81
N SER A 26 -11.23 2.41 -26.99
CA SER A 26 -11.93 1.56 -27.96
C SER A 26 -11.08 1.35 -29.21
N TYR A 27 -11.10 0.14 -29.78
CA TYR A 27 -10.39 -0.21 -31.01
C TYR A 27 -11.10 -1.35 -31.75
N THR A 28 -10.62 -1.69 -32.94
CA THR A 28 -11.18 -2.76 -33.78
C THR A 28 -10.07 -3.68 -34.29
N VAL A 29 -10.33 -4.98 -34.27
CA VAL A 29 -9.47 -6.02 -34.85
C VAL A 29 -10.35 -6.92 -35.72
N ASP A 30 -10.01 -7.08 -37.00
CA ASP A 30 -10.76 -7.91 -37.97
C ASP A 30 -12.28 -7.64 -38.02
N GLY A 31 -12.66 -6.38 -37.82
CA GLY A 31 -14.07 -5.94 -37.82
C GLY A 31 -14.80 -6.12 -36.48
N GLU A 32 -14.19 -6.74 -35.46
CA GLU A 32 -14.75 -6.81 -34.11
C GLU A 32 -14.29 -5.63 -33.25
N GLN A 33 -15.24 -4.96 -32.58
CA GLN A 33 -14.93 -3.87 -31.63
C GLN A 33 -14.52 -4.42 -30.27
N TYR A 34 -13.49 -3.80 -29.70
CA TYR A 34 -13.01 -4.05 -28.36
C TYR A 34 -12.95 -2.75 -27.55
N ILE A 35 -13.18 -2.86 -26.25
CA ILE A 35 -12.88 -1.82 -25.27
C ILE A 35 -11.79 -2.38 -24.35
N ALA A 36 -10.65 -1.72 -24.23
CA ALA A 36 -9.57 -2.14 -23.34
C ALA A 36 -9.30 -1.13 -22.23
N VAL A 37 -8.84 -1.63 -21.09
CA VAL A 37 -8.43 -0.81 -19.97
C VAL A 37 -7.24 -1.44 -19.23
N MET A 38 -6.31 -0.59 -18.82
CA MET A 38 -5.25 -0.97 -17.88
C MET A 38 -5.84 -0.89 -16.46
N ALA A 39 -6.11 -2.05 -15.88
CA ALA A 39 -6.61 -2.17 -14.53
C ALA A 39 -5.45 -2.28 -13.54
N GLY A 40 -5.39 -1.32 -12.62
CA GLY A 40 -4.40 -1.21 -11.58
C GLY A 40 -4.72 0.00 -10.71
N TYR A 41 -4.55 -0.16 -9.41
CA TYR A 41 -4.57 0.92 -8.44
C TYR A 41 -3.19 1.57 -8.34
N GLY A 42 -3.12 2.88 -8.12
CA GLY A 42 -1.84 3.59 -7.99
C GLY A 42 -1.87 4.97 -8.64
N GLY A 43 -0.73 5.65 -8.61
CA GLY A 43 -0.62 7.08 -8.93
C GLY A 43 -0.31 7.93 -7.68
N GLY A 44 0.01 9.21 -7.90
CA GLY A 44 0.80 10.05 -6.99
C GLY A 44 0.25 10.46 -5.61
N PRO A 45 -0.91 9.98 -5.13
CA PRO A 45 -1.17 10.01 -3.68
C PRO A 45 -1.71 8.69 -3.08
N PHE A 46 -1.67 7.57 -3.81
CA PHE A 46 -2.40 6.37 -3.42
C PHE A 46 -1.58 5.36 -2.61
N ALA A 47 -1.09 5.79 -1.44
CA ALA A 47 -0.34 4.96 -0.51
C ALA A 47 -1.19 3.93 0.26
N TYR A 48 -2.53 4.08 0.29
CA TYR A 48 -3.46 3.23 1.04
C TYR A 48 -4.48 2.54 0.14
N TYR A 49 -5.02 1.40 0.58
CA TYR A 49 -6.11 0.70 -0.11
C TYR A 49 -7.46 1.05 0.53
N PRO A 50 -8.45 1.55 -0.24
CA PRO A 50 -9.78 1.85 0.31
C PRO A 50 -10.48 0.59 0.81
N VAL A 51 -11.16 0.69 1.96
CA VAL A 51 -11.92 -0.41 2.56
C VAL A 51 -13.02 -0.89 1.60
N GLY A 52 -13.13 -2.21 1.42
CA GLY A 52 -14.08 -2.86 0.53
C GLY A 52 -13.72 -2.77 -0.96
N SER A 53 -12.57 -2.19 -1.31
CA SER A 53 -12.14 -2.07 -2.70
C SER A 53 -11.61 -3.39 -3.27
N ALA A 54 -11.59 -3.48 -4.60
CA ALA A 54 -10.99 -4.62 -5.28
C ALA A 54 -9.49 -4.74 -4.98
N VAL A 55 -8.77 -3.63 -4.79
CA VAL A 55 -7.33 -3.65 -4.49
C VAL A 55 -7.04 -4.18 -3.08
N GLU A 56 -7.88 -3.87 -2.10
CA GLU A 56 -7.77 -4.46 -0.76
C GLU A 56 -8.05 -5.97 -0.80
N LYS A 57 -9.07 -6.38 -1.57
CA LYS A 57 -9.57 -7.75 -1.59
C LYS A 57 -8.74 -8.71 -2.44
N TYR A 58 -8.30 -8.26 -3.61
CA TYR A 58 -7.67 -9.09 -4.64
C TYR A 58 -6.21 -8.67 -4.93
N GLY A 59 -5.69 -7.67 -4.20
CA GLY A 59 -4.38 -7.11 -4.46
C GLY A 59 -4.32 -6.21 -5.69
N ASN A 60 -3.10 -5.81 -6.05
CA ASN A 60 -2.85 -4.80 -7.07
C ASN A 60 -2.02 -5.30 -8.27
N GLU A 61 -2.14 -6.58 -8.60
CA GLU A 61 -1.49 -7.11 -9.80
C GLU A 61 -2.11 -6.47 -11.05
N GLY A 62 -1.30 -5.72 -11.80
CA GLY A 62 -1.76 -4.97 -12.97
C GLY A 62 -2.26 -5.88 -14.09
N ARG A 63 -3.41 -5.57 -14.68
CA ARG A 63 -4.04 -6.38 -15.74
C ARG A 63 -4.47 -5.51 -16.92
N LEU A 64 -4.22 -5.98 -18.14
CA LEU A 64 -4.92 -5.48 -19.33
C LEU A 64 -6.21 -6.27 -19.49
N ILE A 65 -7.36 -5.58 -19.40
CA ILE A 65 -8.67 -6.20 -19.57
C ILE A 65 -9.29 -5.67 -20.85
N ALA A 66 -9.67 -6.56 -21.76
CA ALA A 66 -10.35 -6.23 -23.01
C ALA A 66 -11.74 -6.87 -23.06
N PHE A 67 -12.74 -6.08 -23.42
CA PHE A 67 -14.15 -6.45 -23.51
C PHE A 67 -14.58 -6.46 -24.98
N LYS A 68 -15.43 -7.42 -25.36
CA LYS A 68 -16.17 -7.43 -26.62
C LYS A 68 -17.58 -7.98 -26.42
N LEU A 69 -18.47 -7.75 -27.38
CA LEU A 69 -19.79 -8.36 -27.39
C LEU A 69 -19.69 -9.89 -27.48
N GLY A 70 -20.51 -10.61 -26.70
CA GLY A 70 -20.45 -12.07 -26.60
C GLY A 70 -19.19 -12.61 -25.91
N GLY A 71 -18.38 -11.74 -25.29
CA GLY A 71 -17.24 -12.16 -24.47
C GLY A 71 -17.66 -12.92 -23.21
N VAL A 72 -16.68 -13.56 -22.57
CA VAL A 72 -16.88 -14.27 -21.29
C VAL A 72 -16.79 -13.30 -20.10
N SER A 73 -17.23 -13.75 -18.93
CA SER A 73 -17.02 -13.01 -17.68
C SER A 73 -15.53 -12.80 -17.42
N VAL A 74 -15.18 -11.66 -16.81
CA VAL A 74 -13.80 -11.40 -16.39
C VAL A 74 -13.45 -12.35 -15.25
N PRO A 75 -12.38 -13.16 -15.38
CA PRO A 75 -11.90 -13.97 -14.26
C PRO A 75 -11.47 -13.05 -13.12
N LEU A 76 -11.97 -13.33 -11.91
CA LEU A 76 -11.57 -12.61 -10.70
C LEU A 76 -10.23 -13.16 -10.20
N PRO A 77 -9.30 -12.31 -9.74
CA PRO A 77 -8.09 -12.79 -9.08
C PRO A 77 -8.43 -13.52 -7.78
N VAL A 78 -7.45 -14.26 -7.25
CA VAL A 78 -7.57 -14.90 -5.94
C VAL A 78 -7.57 -13.81 -4.87
N GLU A 79 -8.40 -13.98 -3.83
CA GLU A 79 -8.40 -13.05 -2.69
C GLU A 79 -7.05 -13.11 -1.97
N VAL A 80 -6.50 -11.95 -1.63
CA VAL A 80 -5.28 -11.88 -0.82
C VAL A 80 -5.63 -12.26 0.62
N PRO A 81 -4.73 -12.94 1.36
CA PRO A 81 -4.93 -13.17 2.78
C PRO A 81 -5.14 -11.86 3.52
N LYS A 82 -6.07 -11.86 4.48
CA LYS A 82 -6.17 -10.74 5.43
C LYS A 82 -4.85 -10.59 6.15
N LEU A 83 -4.50 -9.34 6.48
CA LEU A 83 -3.36 -9.08 7.36
C LEU A 83 -3.61 -9.82 8.69
N GLY A 84 -2.60 -10.57 9.14
CA GLY A 84 -2.60 -11.15 10.48
C GLY A 84 -2.48 -10.07 11.56
N PRO A 85 -2.37 -10.44 12.85
CA PRO A 85 -2.15 -9.46 13.92
C PRO A 85 -0.86 -8.65 13.69
N ILE A 86 -0.74 -7.51 14.36
CA ILE A 86 0.51 -6.73 14.38
C ILE A 86 1.60 -7.60 15.03
N PRO A 87 2.78 -7.81 14.41
CA PRO A 87 3.86 -8.56 15.05
C PRO A 87 4.34 -7.87 16.34
N GLU A 88 4.78 -8.65 17.32
CA GLU A 88 5.40 -8.08 18.53
C GLU A 88 6.68 -7.32 18.15
N PRO A 89 6.76 -6.02 18.42
CA PRO A 89 7.93 -5.21 18.08
C PRO A 89 9.09 -5.43 19.08
N PRO A 90 10.35 -5.14 18.70
CA PRO A 90 11.49 -5.19 19.61
C PRO A 90 11.29 -4.32 20.85
N ILE A 91 11.90 -4.72 21.98
CA ILE A 91 11.79 -4.00 23.26
C ILE A 91 12.34 -2.57 23.12
N ILE A 92 11.58 -1.60 23.62
CA ILE A 92 11.93 -0.17 23.63
C ILE A 92 13.19 0.07 24.49
N SER A 93 14.16 0.82 23.95
CA SER A 93 15.09 1.60 24.77
C SER A 93 14.39 2.87 25.24
N SER A 94 14.53 3.27 26.51
CA SER A 94 13.88 4.46 27.08
C SER A 94 14.29 5.75 26.36
N ALA A 95 13.63 6.05 25.24
CA ALA A 95 13.83 7.25 24.45
C ALA A 95 13.20 8.45 25.18
N SER A 96 13.88 9.59 25.14
CA SER A 96 13.32 10.82 25.70
C SER A 96 12.14 11.30 24.84
N GLY A 97 11.22 12.08 25.44
CA GLY A 97 10.16 12.71 24.66
C GLY A 97 10.69 13.59 23.52
N GLU A 98 11.85 14.22 23.71
CA GLU A 98 12.50 15.04 22.69
C GLU A 98 13.00 14.21 21.51
N THR A 99 13.63 13.05 21.77
CA THR A 99 14.03 12.05 20.76
C THR A 99 12.84 11.64 19.90
N LEU A 100 11.71 11.31 20.55
CA LEU A 100 10.51 10.85 19.87
C LEU A 100 9.88 11.95 18.98
N GLU A 101 9.84 13.20 19.45
CA GLU A 101 9.31 14.31 18.66
C GLU A 101 10.21 14.66 17.46
N ARG A 102 11.54 14.61 17.62
CA ARG A 102 12.46 14.77 16.49
C ARG A 102 12.30 13.65 15.46
N GLY A 103 12.25 12.40 15.93
CA GLY A 103 12.05 11.22 15.09
C GLY A 103 10.76 11.29 14.29
N LYS A 104 9.65 11.66 14.95
CA LYS A 104 8.36 11.90 14.30
C LYS A 104 8.44 12.97 13.22
N ALA A 105 9.04 14.13 13.53
CA ALA A 105 9.12 15.24 12.58
C ALA A 105 9.96 14.91 11.34
N ILE A 106 10.99 14.05 11.49
CA ILE A 106 11.79 13.57 10.37
C ILE A 106 11.00 12.52 9.57
N PHE A 107 10.38 11.56 10.26
CA PHE A 107 9.54 10.52 9.65
C PHE A 107 8.46 11.11 8.76
N GLU A 108 7.71 12.10 9.25
CA GLU A 108 6.63 12.75 8.50
C GLU A 108 7.12 13.36 7.18
N LYS A 109 8.36 13.88 7.14
CA LYS A 109 8.93 14.55 5.96
C LYS A 109 9.63 13.59 5.00
N ALA A 110 10.33 12.58 5.51
CA ALA A 110 11.18 11.70 4.72
C ALA A 110 10.47 10.39 4.33
N CYS A 111 9.55 9.92 5.17
CA CYS A 111 8.96 8.59 5.05
C CYS A 111 7.43 8.65 4.86
N GLY A 112 6.78 9.67 5.43
CA GLY A 112 5.33 9.77 5.57
C GLY A 112 4.54 9.83 4.26
N GLU A 113 5.15 10.25 3.14
CA GLU A 113 4.48 10.28 1.84
C GLU A 113 4.25 8.87 1.25
N CYS A 114 5.11 7.91 1.58
CA CYS A 114 4.99 6.52 1.14
C CYS A 114 4.45 5.63 2.28
N HIS A 115 5.03 5.73 3.46
CA HIS A 115 4.73 4.88 4.60
C HIS A 115 3.67 5.52 5.52
N TRP A 116 2.42 5.51 5.06
CA TRP A 116 1.27 6.02 5.81
C TRP A 116 0.90 5.14 7.01
N ASN A 117 1.64 4.06 7.24
CA ASN A 117 1.40 3.09 8.30
C ASN A 117 -0.05 2.58 8.29
N THR A 118 -0.49 2.16 7.11
CA THR A 118 -1.81 1.61 6.83
C THR A 118 -1.70 0.52 5.76
N ASN A 119 -2.75 -0.28 5.59
CA ASN A 119 -2.79 -1.25 4.50
C ASN A 119 -2.82 -0.52 3.15
N GLY A 120 -1.90 -0.88 2.25
CA GLY A 120 -1.73 -0.11 1.03
C GLY A 120 -0.62 -0.59 0.09
N GLY A 121 -0.24 0.30 -0.82
CA GLY A 121 0.77 0.04 -1.84
C GLY A 121 2.21 0.00 -1.29
N TYR A 122 2.43 0.55 -0.09
CA TYR A 122 3.71 0.54 0.60
C TYR A 122 3.58 -0.20 1.95
N PRO A 123 4.67 -0.79 2.46
CA PRO A 123 4.66 -1.47 3.75
C PRO A 123 4.21 -0.57 4.92
N ASP A 124 3.37 -1.10 5.82
CA ASP A 124 3.13 -0.51 7.14
C ASP A 124 4.36 -0.77 8.02
N LEU A 125 5.11 0.28 8.38
CA LEU A 125 6.36 0.13 9.11
C LEU A 125 6.15 -0.28 10.57
N ARG A 126 4.92 -0.23 11.07
CA ARG A 126 4.57 -0.80 12.38
C ARG A 126 4.55 -2.33 12.37
N ARG A 127 4.62 -2.94 11.18
CA ARG A 127 4.59 -4.38 10.94
C ARG A 127 5.94 -4.96 10.53
N MET A 128 7.04 -4.24 10.77
CA MET A 128 8.37 -4.72 10.44
C MET A 128 8.62 -6.09 11.07
N THR A 129 9.24 -6.98 10.30
CA THR A 129 9.66 -8.30 10.80
C THR A 129 10.99 -8.16 11.55
N ALA A 130 11.33 -9.15 12.37
CA ALA A 130 12.64 -9.18 13.04
C ALA A 130 13.81 -9.04 12.05
N SER A 131 13.71 -9.64 10.86
CA SER A 131 14.72 -9.49 9.82
C SER A 131 14.83 -8.05 9.33
N VAL A 132 13.71 -7.36 9.11
CA VAL A 132 13.71 -5.94 8.69
C VAL A 132 14.30 -5.05 9.79
N HIS A 133 13.94 -5.28 11.05
CA HIS A 133 14.54 -4.57 12.18
C HIS A 133 16.07 -4.74 12.23
N SER A 134 16.59 -5.94 11.95
CA SER A 134 18.03 -6.23 12.02
C SER A 134 18.88 -5.54 10.96
N ILE A 135 18.26 -5.09 9.85
CA ILE A 135 18.95 -4.42 8.74
C ILE A 135 18.35 -3.04 8.44
N PHE A 136 17.73 -2.41 9.43
CA PHE A 136 16.97 -1.17 9.23
C PHE A 136 17.83 -0.04 8.65
N ASN A 137 19.05 0.12 9.16
CA ASN A 137 19.97 1.15 8.66
C ASN A 137 20.48 0.83 7.26
N GLU A 138 20.75 -0.44 6.94
CA GLU A 138 21.15 -0.85 5.61
C GLU A 138 20.02 -0.61 4.59
N ILE A 139 18.76 -0.79 4.99
CA ILE A 139 17.61 -0.46 4.15
C ILE A 139 17.51 1.05 3.91
N VAL A 140 17.54 1.85 4.97
CA VAL A 140 17.21 3.28 4.86
C VAL A 140 18.40 4.14 4.45
N LEU A 141 19.61 3.84 4.92
CA LEU A 141 20.81 4.62 4.59
C LEU A 141 21.56 4.05 3.39
N ASP A 142 21.83 2.74 3.41
CA ASP A 142 22.65 2.09 2.38
C ASP A 142 21.85 1.68 1.15
N GLY A 143 20.52 1.80 1.19
CA GLY A 143 19.65 1.61 0.03
C GLY A 143 19.57 0.16 -0.45
N VAL A 144 19.72 -0.85 0.43
CA VAL A 144 19.69 -2.26 -0.02
C VAL A 144 18.36 -2.67 -0.68
N TYR A 145 17.29 -1.90 -0.47
CA TYR A 145 15.97 -2.08 -1.09
C TYR A 145 15.68 -1.08 -2.23
N GLU A 146 16.67 -0.35 -2.73
CA GLU A 146 16.52 0.52 -3.92
C GLU A 146 15.96 -0.20 -5.14
N PRO A 147 16.36 -1.44 -5.47
CA PRO A 147 15.76 -2.18 -6.58
C PRO A 147 14.26 -2.48 -6.40
N LEU A 148 13.75 -2.41 -5.16
CA LEU A 148 12.35 -2.58 -4.81
C LEU A 148 11.60 -1.24 -4.68
N GLY A 149 12.28 -0.11 -4.93
CA GLY A 149 11.71 1.23 -4.88
C GLY A 149 11.86 1.97 -3.54
N MET A 150 12.57 1.40 -2.56
CA MET A 150 12.89 2.10 -1.30
C MET A 150 14.26 2.78 -1.43
N ALA A 151 14.27 4.11 -1.51
CA ALA A 151 15.49 4.89 -1.69
C ALA A 151 16.46 4.75 -0.50
N GLY A 152 17.77 4.86 -0.75
CA GLY A 152 18.76 5.17 0.27
C GLY A 152 18.75 6.68 0.60
N PHE A 153 19.00 7.01 1.87
CA PHE A 153 18.90 8.37 2.43
C PHE A 153 20.22 8.86 3.05
N SER A 154 21.33 8.15 2.83
CA SER A 154 22.65 8.48 3.42
C SER A 154 23.22 9.85 3.00
N ASP A 155 22.66 10.47 1.97
CA ASP A 155 22.99 11.83 1.52
C ASP A 155 22.25 12.94 2.29
N ILE A 156 21.13 12.61 2.97
CA ILE A 156 20.28 13.59 3.66
C ILE A 156 19.96 13.26 5.13
N LEU A 157 20.22 12.04 5.60
CA LEU A 157 20.00 11.60 6.98
C LEU A 157 21.29 11.09 7.63
N SER A 158 21.55 11.54 8.87
CA SER A 158 22.62 11.02 9.71
C SER A 158 22.19 9.77 10.50
N LEU A 159 23.16 9.04 11.06
CA LEU A 159 22.88 7.92 11.95
C LEU A 159 22.08 8.32 13.20
N ASP A 160 22.34 9.50 13.77
CA ASP A 160 21.60 10.00 14.93
C ASP A 160 20.13 10.31 14.56
N GLN A 161 19.89 10.88 13.38
CA GLN A 161 18.55 11.11 12.87
C GLN A 161 17.83 9.78 12.60
N MET A 162 18.55 8.77 12.11
CA MET A 162 17.99 7.44 11.92
C MET A 162 17.63 6.75 13.23
N ASP A 163 18.44 6.89 14.28
CA ASP A 163 18.08 6.40 15.61
C ASP A 163 16.81 7.10 16.12
N ASP A 164 16.74 8.44 16.05
CA ASP A 164 15.53 9.20 16.42
C ASP A 164 14.27 8.65 15.68
N ILE A 165 14.35 8.43 14.36
CA ILE A 165 13.25 7.84 13.56
C ILE A 165 12.91 6.42 14.03
N TYR A 166 13.93 5.58 14.25
CA TYR A 166 13.75 4.20 14.65
C TYR A 166 13.08 4.10 16.03
N GLN A 167 13.48 4.94 16.99
CA GLN A 167 12.84 5.03 18.30
C GLN A 167 11.36 5.46 18.19
N TYR A 168 11.06 6.42 17.31
CA TYR A 168 9.69 6.81 17.03
C TYR A 168 8.87 5.66 16.42
N LEU A 169 9.42 4.95 15.44
CA LEU A 169 8.78 3.77 14.82
C LEU A 169 8.52 2.66 15.83
N LEU A 170 9.47 2.37 16.73
CA LEU A 170 9.28 1.39 17.80
C LEU A 170 8.13 1.80 18.72
N LYS A 171 8.06 3.07 19.13
CA LYS A 171 6.94 3.58 19.95
C LYS A 171 5.59 3.32 19.29
N ILE A 172 5.40 3.74 18.03
CA ILE A 172 4.11 3.58 17.35
C ILE A 172 3.80 2.12 16.98
N SER A 173 4.83 1.28 16.85
CA SER A 173 4.67 -0.16 16.66
C SER A 173 4.16 -0.83 17.93
N HIS A 174 4.69 -0.45 19.11
CA HIS A 174 4.21 -0.93 20.40
C HIS A 174 2.78 -0.48 20.66
N GLU A 175 2.45 0.78 20.39
CA GLU A 175 1.08 1.31 20.49
C GLU A 175 0.11 0.51 19.62
N ALA A 176 0.45 0.30 18.33
CA ALA A 176 -0.37 -0.48 17.41
C ALA A 176 -0.50 -1.96 17.82
N TYR A 177 0.57 -2.57 18.33
CA TYR A 177 0.55 -3.94 18.84
C TYR A 177 -0.43 -4.08 20.01
N LEU A 178 -0.34 -3.19 21.00
CA LEU A 178 -1.22 -3.19 22.17
C LEU A 178 -2.68 -2.97 21.80
N GLU A 179 -2.95 -2.03 20.88
CA GLU A 179 -4.31 -1.76 20.39
C GLU A 179 -4.92 -2.96 19.66
N ASP A 180 -4.17 -3.59 18.75
CA ASP A 180 -4.59 -4.76 17.98
C ASP A 180 -4.89 -5.97 18.89
N HIS A 181 -4.02 -6.23 19.86
CA HIS A 181 -4.16 -7.38 20.77
C HIS A 181 -5.20 -7.16 21.86
N ALA A 182 -5.42 -5.91 22.29
CA ALA A 182 -6.53 -5.58 23.17
C ALA A 182 -7.88 -5.83 22.49
N GLN A 183 -8.02 -5.43 21.22
CA GLN A 183 -9.24 -5.67 20.43
C GLN A 183 -9.47 -7.16 20.18
N ALA A 184 -8.42 -7.93 19.88
CA ALA A 184 -8.51 -9.37 19.70
C ALA A 184 -8.92 -10.12 20.98
N SER A 185 -8.60 -9.59 22.17
CA SER A 185 -9.00 -10.18 23.45
C SER A 185 -10.43 -9.84 23.89
N ALA A 186 -11.06 -8.86 23.24
CA ALA A 186 -12.38 -8.34 23.59
C ALA A 186 -13.53 -8.84 22.69
N GLY A 187 -13.22 -9.52 21.58
CA GLY A 187 -14.18 -10.11 20.64
C GLY A 187 -14.22 -11.63 20.74
#